data_AF-W2SSH7-F1
#
_entry.id   AF-W2SSH7-F1
#
_cell.length_a   1.000
_cell.length_b   1.000
_cell.length_c   1.000
_cell.angle_alpha   90.00
_cell.angle_beta   90.00
_cell.angle_gamma   90.00
#
_symmetry.space_group_name_H-M   'P 1'
#
loop_
_entity.id
_entity.type
_entity.pdbx_description
1 polymer ?
#
loop_
_entity_poly.entity_id
_entity_poly.type
_entity_poly.pdbx_seq_one_letter_code
_entity_poly.pdbx_strand_id
1 'polypeptide(L)'
;MAKAVEISMDDLVDLFACYQQEEHLLPELLRVVEADSRSPLRKRVVDLYVRKSEILTAKSSEESCSIADARLNIDNELSTFLSRHADIDSGAKRCAEAELWRSATLLASRQGTSQIDVVRVLIRNGSKQSATAGTSTRSLMITCASNLDWSELTDQEVGVLISLLCEWQASLNSIAHHEICMSVAIKYAPRFPKHCSILYLISAMYIISDKAVWNQESSAVHRSISCGINGSVAITSNGQLVTWGDFTNQQHRPLESTEVNKTSRKTPVEVASSPKKSHAQQLPHPVHIEGRPRFVCCGAEHILVLTTA
;
A
#
# COMPACT_ATOMS: atom_id res chain seq x y z
N MET A 1 23.10 2.84 49.26
CA MET A 1 23.49 2.31 47.94
C MET A 1 22.24 1.77 47.27
N ALA A 2 21.65 2.54 46.34
CA ALA A 2 20.58 2.01 45.51
C ALA A 2 21.22 1.08 44.47
N LYS A 3 20.90 -0.22 44.52
CA LYS A 3 21.25 -1.15 43.44
C LYS A 3 20.49 -0.68 42.21
N ALA A 4 21.20 -0.21 41.18
CA ALA A 4 20.64 -0.04 39.86
C ALA A 4 20.20 -1.43 39.38
N VAL A 5 18.88 -1.65 39.32
CA VAL A 5 18.34 -2.85 38.72
C VAL A 5 18.41 -2.62 37.21
N GLU A 6 19.34 -3.31 36.54
CA GLU A 6 19.35 -3.39 35.07
C GLU A 6 18.16 -4.26 34.66
N ILE A 7 17.01 -3.63 34.45
CA ILE A 7 15.81 -4.28 33.91
C ILE A 7 15.97 -4.30 32.38
N SER A 8 15.83 -5.46 31.76
CA SER A 8 15.89 -5.57 30.31
C SER A 8 14.67 -4.89 29.66
N MET A 9 14.79 -4.45 28.40
CA MET A 9 13.65 -3.82 27.71
C MET A 9 12.48 -4.80 27.54
N ASP A 10 12.75 -6.10 27.37
CA ASP A 10 11.69 -7.13 27.32
C ASP A 10 10.94 -7.20 28.66
N ASP A 11 11.66 -7.23 29.78
CA ASP A 11 11.05 -7.24 31.12
C ASP A 11 10.24 -5.96 31.39
N LEU A 12 10.69 -4.81 30.87
CA LEU A 12 9.93 -3.56 30.94
C LEU A 12 8.63 -3.63 30.13
N VAL A 13 8.65 -4.20 28.92
CA VAL A 13 7.43 -4.39 28.14
C VAL A 13 6.46 -5.32 28.88
N ASP A 14 6.94 -6.42 29.46
CA ASP A 14 6.09 -7.34 30.23
C ASP A 14 5.54 -6.70 31.52
N LEU A 15 6.35 -5.88 32.20
CA LEU A 15 5.92 -5.14 33.37
C LEU A 15 4.83 -4.13 33.01
N PHE A 16 5.01 -3.35 31.94
CA PHE A 16 4.02 -2.37 31.49
C PHE A 16 2.76 -3.04 30.94
N ALA A 17 2.89 -4.23 30.34
CA ALA A 17 1.75 -5.04 29.91
C ALA A 17 0.84 -5.46 31.07
N CYS A 18 1.40 -5.69 32.27
CA CYS A 18 0.61 -5.92 33.48
C CYS A 18 -0.31 -4.74 33.83
N TYR A 19 0.07 -3.52 33.42
CA TYR A 19 -0.67 -2.29 33.69
C TYR A 19 -1.43 -1.74 32.47
N GLN A 20 -1.41 -2.43 31.32
CA GLN A 20 -2.01 -1.96 30.06
C GLN A 20 -1.47 -0.60 29.59
N GLN A 21 -0.15 -0.41 29.75
CA GLN A 21 0.56 0.83 29.39
C GLN A 21 1.76 0.59 28.46
N GLU A 22 1.87 -0.62 27.90
CA GLU A 22 2.99 -1.03 27.06
C GLU A 22 3.16 -0.17 25.80
N GLU A 23 2.09 0.47 25.31
CA GLU A 23 2.13 1.36 24.14
C GLU A 23 3.00 2.60 24.35
N HIS A 24 3.19 3.04 25.60
CA HIS A 24 4.07 4.16 25.93
C HIS A 24 5.55 3.85 25.69
N LEU A 25 5.91 2.56 25.63
CA LEU A 25 7.27 2.13 25.31
C LEU A 25 7.53 2.04 23.80
N LEU A 26 6.50 2.22 22.96
CA LEU A 26 6.62 2.08 21.51
C LEU A 26 7.69 3.01 20.89
N PRO A 27 7.79 4.31 21.23
CA PRO A 27 8.82 5.17 20.67
C PRO A 27 10.24 4.69 21.01
N GLU A 28 10.43 4.19 22.23
CA GLU A 28 11.73 3.71 22.69
C GLU A 28 12.08 2.36 22.07
N LEU A 29 11.11 1.45 21.91
CA LEU A 29 11.31 0.21 21.16
C LEU A 29 11.68 0.48 19.70
N LEU A 30 11.00 1.42 19.04
CA LEU A 30 11.32 1.80 17.67
C LEU A 30 12.75 2.35 17.57
N ARG A 31 13.18 3.19 18.52
CA ARG A 31 14.56 3.70 18.59
C ARG A 31 15.58 2.57 18.73
N VAL A 32 15.29 1.57 19.56
CA VAL A 32 16.17 0.39 19.72
C VAL A 32 16.22 -0.45 18.45
N VAL A 33 15.08 -0.65 17.77
CA VAL A 33 15.02 -1.42 16.51
C VAL A 33 15.66 -0.66 15.34
N GLU A 34 15.61 0.67 15.32
CA GLU A 34 16.34 1.49 14.36
C GLU A 34 17.86 1.41 14.57
N ALA A 35 18.31 1.35 15.83
CA ALA A 35 19.72 1.16 16.17
C ALA A 35 20.20 -0.27 15.88
N ASP A 36 19.36 -1.27 16.14
CA ASP A 36 19.61 -2.69 15.84
C ASP A 36 18.41 -3.33 15.15
N SER A 37 18.46 -3.35 13.82
CA SER A 37 17.43 -3.97 12.96
C SER A 37 17.21 -5.46 13.22
N ARG A 38 18.16 -6.15 13.88
CA ARG A 38 18.08 -7.57 14.22
C ARG A 38 17.70 -7.82 15.68
N SER A 39 17.35 -6.79 16.44
CA SER A 39 16.85 -6.92 17.80
C SER A 39 15.55 -7.75 17.85
N PRO A 40 15.44 -8.74 18.77
CA PRO A 40 14.22 -9.56 18.91
C PRO A 40 12.99 -8.74 19.30
N LEU A 41 13.19 -7.56 19.89
CA LEU A 41 12.15 -6.61 20.28
C LEU A 41 11.26 -6.18 19.11
N ARG A 42 11.75 -6.23 17.87
CA ARG A 42 10.95 -5.91 16.68
C ARG A 42 9.69 -6.77 16.54
N LYS A 43 9.70 -8.00 17.08
CA LYS A 43 8.54 -8.90 17.08
C LYS A 43 7.41 -8.40 17.99
N ARG A 44 7.72 -7.57 18.99
CA ARG A 44 6.76 -7.00 19.94
C ARG A 44 6.11 -5.72 19.39
N VAL A 45 6.68 -5.09 18.38
CA VAL A 45 6.19 -3.83 17.81
C VAL A 45 4.76 -3.96 17.27
N VAL A 46 4.42 -5.09 16.63
CA VAL A 46 3.06 -5.35 16.14
C VAL A 46 2.05 -5.31 17.29
N ASP A 47 2.38 -5.97 18.41
CA ASP A 47 1.51 -6.03 19.58
C ASP A 47 1.30 -4.65 20.21
N LEU A 48 2.35 -3.83 20.29
CA LEU A 48 2.26 -2.47 20.82
C LEU A 48 1.39 -1.56 19.94
N TYR A 49 1.48 -1.69 18.62
CA TYR A 49 0.62 -0.94 17.69
C TYR A 49 -0.84 -1.39 17.74
N VAL A 50 -1.08 -2.69 17.89
CA VAL A 50 -2.42 -3.24 18.13
C VAL A 50 -3.02 -2.64 19.41
N ARG A 51 -2.27 -2.64 20.51
CA ARG A 51 -2.68 -2.03 21.78
C ARG A 51 -2.98 -0.53 21.66
N LYS A 52 -2.11 0.22 20.96
CA LYS A 52 -2.32 1.64 20.67
C LYS A 52 -3.66 1.89 19.96
N SER A 53 -4.05 1.01 19.02
CA SER A 53 -5.35 1.09 18.32
C SER A 53 -6.54 0.73 19.22
N GLU A 54 -6.41 -0.32 20.04
CA GLU A 54 -7.45 -0.75 20.98
C GLU A 54 -7.77 0.35 22.02
N ILE A 55 -6.74 1.00 22.56
CA ILE A 55 -6.90 2.07 23.55
C ILE A 55 -7.62 3.29 22.98
N LEU A 56 -7.37 3.64 21.71
CA LEU A 56 -8.12 4.70 21.03
C LEU A 56 -9.61 4.37 20.95
N THR A 57 -9.93 3.09 20.76
CA THR A 57 -11.32 2.62 20.70
C THR A 57 -12.02 2.70 22.06
N ALA A 58 -11.28 2.45 23.15
CA ALA A 58 -11.82 2.43 24.50
C ALA A 58 -12.03 3.83 25.11
N LYS A 59 -11.27 4.84 24.67
CA LYS A 59 -11.22 6.18 25.31
C LYS A 59 -12.30 7.17 24.86
N SER A 60 -13.07 6.90 23.80
CA SER A 60 -13.91 7.92 23.16
C SER A 60 -15.35 7.46 22.93
N SER A 61 -16.31 8.18 23.52
CA SER A 61 -17.75 7.96 23.30
C SER A 61 -18.38 8.86 22.22
N GLU A 62 -17.68 9.87 21.66
CA GLU A 62 -18.41 10.96 20.95
C GLU A 62 -17.94 11.37 19.54
N GLU A 63 -16.77 10.95 19.02
CA GLU A 63 -16.33 11.39 17.66
C GLU A 63 -15.75 10.27 16.78
N SER A 64 -16.62 9.62 15.99
CA SER A 64 -16.26 8.47 15.14
C SER A 64 -15.27 8.78 14.01
N CYS A 65 -15.29 10.01 13.46
CA CYS A 65 -14.46 10.38 12.30
C CYS A 65 -12.98 10.57 12.69
N SER A 66 -12.72 11.26 13.81
CA SER A 66 -11.36 11.49 14.34
C SER A 66 -10.63 10.18 14.68
N ILE A 67 -11.37 9.18 15.18
CA ILE A 67 -10.85 7.85 15.50
C ILE A 67 -10.42 7.10 14.24
N ALA A 68 -11.22 7.19 13.17
CA ALA A 68 -10.91 6.51 11.91
C ALA A 68 -9.60 7.03 11.29
N ASP A 69 -9.38 8.34 11.33
CA ASP A 69 -8.15 8.97 10.84
C ASP A 69 -6.93 8.63 11.73
N ALA A 70 -7.11 8.64 13.05
CA ALA A 70 -6.05 8.24 13.99
C ALA A 70 -5.63 6.77 13.78
N ARG A 71 -6.59 5.87 13.57
CA ARG A 71 -6.32 4.46 13.26
C ARG A 71 -5.63 4.29 11.91
N LEU A 72 -6.05 5.04 10.90
CA LEU A 72 -5.39 5.02 9.58
C LEU A 72 -3.92 5.45 9.70
N ASN A 73 -3.61 6.46 10.52
CA ASN A 73 -2.24 6.87 10.77
C ASN A 73 -1.42 5.78 11.48
N ILE A 74 -2.00 5.11 12.48
CA ILE A 74 -1.38 3.96 13.14
C ILE A 74 -1.09 2.84 12.13
N ASP A 75 -2.06 2.51 11.26
CA ASP A 75 -1.90 1.46 10.25
C ASP A 75 -0.84 1.85 9.20
N ASN A 76 -0.73 3.14 8.84
CA ASN A 76 0.33 3.66 7.97
C ASN A 76 1.72 3.53 8.59
N GLU A 77 1.87 3.88 9.87
CA GLU A 77 3.13 3.71 10.61
C GLU A 77 3.54 2.23 10.69
N LEU A 78 2.62 1.37 11.12
CA LEU A 78 2.87 -0.06 11.26
C LEU A 78 3.17 -0.71 9.89
N SER A 79 2.42 -0.40 8.84
CA SER A 79 2.69 -0.95 7.50
C SER A 79 4.05 -0.49 6.94
N THR A 80 4.46 0.75 7.22
CA THR A 80 5.80 1.24 6.88
C THR A 80 6.88 0.47 7.63
N PHE A 81 6.70 0.24 8.93
CA PHE A 81 7.61 -0.58 9.73
C PHE A 81 7.70 -2.01 9.18
N LEU A 82 6.56 -2.67 8.96
CA LEU A 82 6.49 -4.02 8.43
C LEU A 82 7.15 -4.14 7.06
N SER A 83 7.04 -3.12 6.19
CA SER A 83 7.70 -3.13 4.89
C SER A 83 9.24 -3.22 4.97
N ARG A 84 9.83 -2.70 6.05
CA ARG A 84 11.27 -2.76 6.33
C ARG A 84 11.69 -4.08 7.00
N HIS A 85 10.77 -4.71 7.73
CA HIS A 85 11.00 -5.94 8.49
C HIS A 85 10.17 -7.09 7.92
N ALA A 86 10.66 -7.68 6.82
CA ALA A 86 9.99 -8.77 6.10
C ALA A 86 9.92 -10.09 6.90
N ASP A 87 10.77 -10.25 7.91
CA ASP A 87 10.85 -11.42 8.77
C ASP A 87 9.75 -11.49 9.85
N ILE A 88 8.97 -10.41 10.00
CA ILE A 88 7.81 -10.37 10.88
C ILE A 88 6.59 -10.88 10.09
N ASP A 89 6.07 -12.03 10.48
CA ASP A 89 4.96 -12.72 9.83
C ASP A 89 3.78 -12.99 10.77
N SER A 90 3.97 -12.87 12.08
CA SER A 90 2.95 -13.09 13.09
C SER A 90 2.09 -11.84 13.36
N GLY A 91 0.84 -12.05 13.79
CA GLY A 91 -0.04 -10.99 14.31
C GLY A 91 -1.14 -10.51 13.37
N ALA A 92 -1.27 -11.09 12.17
CA ALA A 92 -2.25 -10.70 11.16
C ALA A 92 -3.69 -10.61 11.70
N LYS A 93 -4.13 -11.64 12.42
CA LYS A 93 -5.47 -11.70 13.03
C LYS A 93 -5.69 -10.58 14.06
N ARG A 94 -4.70 -10.32 14.93
CA ARG A 94 -4.77 -9.25 15.94
C ARG A 94 -4.84 -7.88 15.30
N CYS A 95 -4.08 -7.65 14.23
CA CYS A 95 -4.19 -6.41 13.45
C CYS A 95 -5.59 -6.25 12.84
N ALA A 96 -6.19 -7.33 12.31
CA ALA A 96 -7.55 -7.29 11.77
C ALA A 96 -8.61 -7.00 12.85
N GLU A 97 -8.47 -7.61 14.03
CA GLU A 97 -9.35 -7.36 15.19
C GLU A 97 -9.25 -5.91 15.68
N ALA A 98 -8.06 -5.29 15.56
CA ALA A 98 -7.80 -3.89 15.86
C ALA A 98 -8.03 -2.92 14.69
N GLU A 99 -8.64 -3.39 13.59
CA GLU A 99 -9.01 -2.62 12.39
C GLU A 99 -7.83 -2.01 11.61
N LEU A 100 -6.64 -2.57 11.76
CA LEU A 100 -5.42 -2.19 11.04
C LEU A 100 -5.31 -3.00 9.74
N TRP A 101 -6.25 -2.74 8.82
CA TRP A 101 -6.50 -3.57 7.63
C TRP A 101 -5.31 -3.70 6.68
N ARG A 102 -4.51 -2.65 6.49
CA ARG A 102 -3.33 -2.71 5.61
C ARG A 102 -2.26 -3.61 6.21
N SER A 103 -1.95 -3.41 7.49
CA SER A 103 -0.97 -4.22 8.21
C SER A 103 -1.41 -5.67 8.35
N ALA A 104 -2.71 -5.91 8.61
CA ALA A 104 -3.29 -7.24 8.65
C ALA A 104 -3.15 -7.98 7.31
N THR A 105 -3.46 -7.30 6.19
CA THR A 105 -3.31 -7.86 4.84
C THR A 105 -1.86 -8.20 4.54
N LEU A 106 -0.93 -7.32 4.89
CA LEU A 106 0.51 -7.52 4.66
C LEU A 106 1.02 -8.74 5.43
N LEU A 107 0.72 -8.84 6.72
CA LEU A 107 1.13 -9.98 7.55
C LEU A 107 0.49 -11.29 7.07
N ALA A 108 -0.80 -11.26 6.75
CA ALA A 108 -1.52 -12.43 6.23
C ALA A 108 -0.94 -12.92 4.89
N SER A 109 -0.49 -12.01 4.03
CA SER A 109 0.13 -12.37 2.75
C SER A 109 1.47 -13.09 2.93
N ARG A 110 2.19 -12.83 4.03
CA ARG A 110 3.45 -13.50 4.39
C ARG A 110 3.20 -14.89 4.94
N GLN A 111 2.15 -15.05 5.75
CA GLN A 111 1.81 -16.31 6.39
C GLN A 111 0.46 -16.84 5.88
N GLY A 112 0.51 -17.72 4.88
CA GLY A 112 -0.68 -18.29 4.22
C GLY A 112 -1.74 -18.84 5.18
N THR A 113 -1.32 -19.47 6.29
CA THR A 113 -2.25 -20.05 7.29
C THR A 113 -3.11 -19.01 8.00
N SER A 114 -2.70 -17.75 8.05
CA SER A 114 -3.42 -16.68 8.75
C SER A 114 -4.40 -15.89 7.85
N GLN A 115 -4.37 -16.13 6.53
CA GLN A 115 -5.22 -15.40 5.58
C GLN A 115 -6.70 -15.61 5.85
N ILE A 116 -7.09 -16.87 6.07
CA ILE A 116 -8.48 -17.23 6.32
C ILE A 116 -9.02 -16.60 7.60
N ASP A 117 -8.20 -16.53 8.65
CA ASP A 117 -8.58 -15.92 9.92
C ASP A 117 -8.84 -14.42 9.75
N VAL A 118 -8.00 -13.72 8.98
CA VAL A 118 -8.21 -12.30 8.68
C VAL A 118 -9.49 -12.08 7.88
N VAL A 119 -9.76 -12.92 6.87
CA VAL A 119 -11.00 -12.81 6.09
C VAL A 119 -12.24 -13.08 6.96
N ARG A 120 -12.18 -14.07 7.87
CA ARG A 120 -13.27 -14.33 8.81
C ARG A 120 -13.51 -13.17 9.79
N VAL A 121 -12.44 -12.51 10.26
CA VAL A 121 -12.56 -11.29 11.07
C VAL A 121 -13.22 -10.17 10.25
N LEU A 122 -12.82 -10.00 8.98
CA LEU A 122 -13.44 -9.04 8.06
C LEU A 122 -14.95 -9.31 7.88
N ILE A 123 -15.35 -10.56 7.68
CA ILE A 123 -16.76 -10.95 7.54
C ILE A 123 -17.54 -10.65 8.83
N ARG A 124 -16.97 -11.00 9.99
CA ARG A 124 -17.61 -10.81 11.30
C ARG A 124 -17.79 -9.34 11.67
N ASN A 125 -16.78 -8.51 11.40
CA ASN A 125 -16.75 -7.11 11.80
C ASN A 125 -17.28 -6.17 10.72
N GLY A 126 -17.30 -6.62 9.46
CA GLY A 126 -17.64 -5.80 8.30
C GLY A 126 -19.02 -5.18 8.35
N SER A 127 -20.03 -5.87 8.91
CA SER A 127 -21.39 -5.33 9.06
C SER A 127 -21.45 -4.19 10.08
N LYS A 128 -20.73 -4.30 11.20
CA LYS A 128 -20.64 -3.24 12.22
C LYS A 128 -19.89 -2.03 11.69
N GLN A 129 -18.81 -2.28 10.96
CA GLN A 129 -17.96 -1.24 10.39
C GLN A 129 -18.58 -0.58 9.17
N SER A 130 -19.45 -1.24 8.41
CA SER A 130 -20.05 -0.62 7.22
C SER A 130 -20.83 0.66 7.55
N ALA A 131 -21.45 0.74 8.73
CA ALA A 131 -22.17 1.92 9.19
C ALA A 131 -21.26 3.06 9.67
N THR A 132 -20.07 2.76 10.21
CA THR A 132 -19.20 3.74 10.89
C THR A 132 -17.89 4.02 10.17
N ALA A 133 -17.51 3.20 9.19
CA ALA A 133 -16.26 3.31 8.46
C ALA A 133 -16.26 4.54 7.54
N GLY A 134 -15.13 5.22 7.45
CA GLY A 134 -14.85 6.20 6.41
C GLY A 134 -14.57 5.55 5.06
N THR A 135 -14.55 6.35 3.99
CA THR A 135 -14.19 5.93 2.63
C THR A 135 -12.84 5.21 2.58
N SER A 136 -11.82 5.73 3.27
CA SER A 136 -10.48 5.14 3.30
C SER A 136 -10.48 3.73 3.91
N THR A 137 -11.21 3.52 5.01
CA THR A 137 -11.32 2.22 5.68
C THR A 137 -12.01 1.20 4.78
N ARG A 138 -13.12 1.56 4.12
CA ARG A 138 -13.81 0.68 3.17
C ARG A 138 -12.91 0.28 1.99
N SER A 139 -12.11 1.22 1.47
CA SER A 139 -11.12 0.94 0.42
C SER A 139 -10.08 -0.09 0.86
N LEU A 140 -9.55 0.06 2.08
CA LEU A 140 -8.63 -0.91 2.68
C LEU A 140 -9.28 -2.28 2.89
N MET A 141 -10.56 -2.33 3.31
CA MET A 141 -11.31 -3.56 3.49
C MET A 141 -11.56 -4.32 2.18
N ILE A 142 -11.93 -3.62 1.10
CA ILE A 142 -12.02 -4.22 -0.25
C ILE A 142 -10.66 -4.76 -0.69
N THR A 143 -9.60 -3.97 -0.49
CA THR A 143 -8.23 -4.37 -0.84
C THR A 143 -7.80 -5.61 -0.05
N CYS A 144 -8.10 -5.66 1.24
CA CYS A 144 -7.88 -6.82 2.12
C CYS A 144 -8.60 -8.06 1.57
N ALA A 145 -9.91 -7.97 1.32
CA ALA A 145 -10.69 -9.07 0.77
C ALA A 145 -10.14 -9.58 -0.57
N SER A 146 -9.68 -8.68 -1.45
CA SER A 146 -9.20 -9.04 -2.79
C SER A 146 -7.85 -9.77 -2.80
N ASN A 147 -6.98 -9.47 -1.83
CA ASN A 147 -5.62 -9.99 -1.78
C ASN A 147 -5.50 -11.30 -1.01
N LEU A 148 -6.49 -11.65 -0.19
CA LEU A 148 -6.47 -12.85 0.64
C LEU A 148 -7.19 -14.02 -0.03
N ASP A 149 -6.78 -15.24 0.33
CA ASP A 149 -7.35 -16.46 -0.23
C ASP A 149 -8.72 -16.81 0.38
N TRP A 150 -9.65 -17.25 -0.48
CA TRP A 150 -11.02 -17.62 -0.12
C TRP A 150 -11.23 -19.14 -0.19
N SER A 151 -10.18 -19.92 -0.45
CA SER A 151 -10.25 -21.37 -0.65
C SER A 151 -10.68 -22.17 0.58
N GLU A 152 -10.74 -21.57 1.77
CA GLU A 152 -11.21 -22.23 2.99
C GLU A 152 -12.55 -21.68 3.50
N LEU A 153 -13.17 -20.76 2.75
CA LEU A 153 -14.48 -20.22 3.11
C LEU A 153 -15.61 -21.17 2.73
N THR A 154 -16.65 -21.13 3.56
CA THR A 154 -17.95 -21.76 3.30
C THR A 154 -18.80 -20.90 2.36
N ASP A 155 -19.79 -21.51 1.71
CA ASP A 155 -20.71 -20.80 0.82
C ASP A 155 -21.46 -19.67 1.54
N GLN A 156 -21.82 -19.88 2.82
CA GLN A 156 -22.47 -18.87 3.64
C GLN A 156 -21.54 -17.68 3.94
N GLU A 157 -20.29 -17.94 4.32
CA GLU A 157 -19.28 -16.89 4.56
C GLU A 157 -19.03 -16.05 3.30
N VAL A 158 -18.95 -16.69 2.12
CA VAL A 158 -18.79 -15.99 0.84
C VAL A 158 -20.01 -15.14 0.51
N GLY A 159 -21.23 -15.63 0.76
CA GLY A 159 -22.45 -14.85 0.58
C GLY A 159 -22.45 -13.55 1.40
N VAL A 160 -22.01 -13.63 2.67
CA VAL A 160 -21.87 -12.44 3.52
C VAL A 160 -20.78 -11.51 2.99
N LEU A 161 -19.61 -12.05 2.65
CA LEU A 161 -18.49 -11.26 2.11
C LEU A 161 -18.89 -10.52 0.83
N ILE A 162 -19.58 -11.18 -0.09
CA ILE A 162 -20.03 -10.56 -1.34
C ILE A 162 -21.07 -9.47 -1.08
N SER A 163 -21.98 -9.69 -0.14
CA SER A 163 -22.95 -8.66 0.26
C SER A 163 -22.22 -7.40 0.77
N LEU A 164 -21.21 -7.57 1.62
CA LEU A 164 -20.37 -6.47 2.11
C LEU A 164 -19.60 -5.78 0.97
N LEU A 165 -19.00 -6.54 0.05
CA LEU A 165 -18.28 -5.96 -1.10
C LEU A 165 -19.21 -5.18 -2.03
N CYS A 166 -20.45 -5.63 -2.22
CA CYS A 166 -21.46 -4.91 -3.00
C CYS A 166 -21.86 -3.58 -2.34
N GLU A 167 -22.02 -3.59 -1.02
CA GLU A 167 -22.31 -2.38 -0.25
C GLU A 167 -21.14 -1.39 -0.28
N TRP A 168 -19.92 -1.86 0.00
CA TRP A 168 -18.73 -1.00 0.05
C TRP A 168 -18.40 -0.41 -1.32
N GLN A 169 -18.42 -1.19 -2.40
CA GLN A 169 -18.13 -0.66 -3.73
C GLN A 169 -19.15 0.41 -4.15
N ALA A 170 -20.43 0.23 -3.79
CA ALA A 170 -21.49 1.21 -4.06
C ALA A 170 -21.21 2.53 -3.32
N SER A 171 -20.79 2.44 -2.06
CA SER A 171 -20.46 3.62 -1.24
C SER A 171 -19.20 4.37 -1.73
N LEU A 172 -18.21 3.65 -2.28
CA LEU A 172 -16.97 4.24 -2.78
C LEU A 172 -17.15 4.88 -4.17
N ASN A 173 -18.11 4.38 -4.95
CA ASN A 173 -18.45 4.85 -6.30
C ASN A 173 -17.21 5.14 -7.17
N SER A 174 -16.36 4.12 -7.34
CA SER A 174 -15.05 4.26 -7.95
C SER A 174 -14.79 3.08 -8.87
N ILE A 175 -14.53 3.39 -10.16
CA ILE A 175 -14.25 2.39 -11.21
C ILE A 175 -13.21 1.36 -10.75
N ALA A 176 -12.11 1.81 -10.14
CA ALA A 176 -11.05 0.93 -9.67
C ALA A 176 -11.55 -0.11 -8.63
N HIS A 177 -12.47 0.27 -7.75
CA HIS A 177 -13.03 -0.65 -6.76
C HIS A 177 -14.03 -1.63 -7.38
N HIS A 178 -14.79 -1.18 -8.38
CA HIS A 178 -15.66 -2.06 -9.17
C HIS A 178 -14.83 -3.08 -9.96
N GLU A 179 -13.70 -2.67 -10.56
CA GLU A 179 -12.76 -3.56 -11.27
C GLU A 179 -12.12 -4.60 -10.34
N ILE A 180 -11.72 -4.19 -9.13
CA ILE A 180 -11.21 -5.12 -8.11
C ILE A 180 -12.28 -6.17 -7.77
N CYS A 181 -13.51 -5.74 -7.49
CA CYS A 181 -14.62 -6.65 -7.18
C CYS A 181 -14.93 -7.60 -8.34
N MET A 182 -14.89 -7.10 -9.59
CA MET A 182 -15.06 -7.91 -10.79
C MET A 182 -13.95 -8.95 -10.95
N SER A 183 -12.70 -8.56 -10.74
CA SER A 183 -11.53 -9.44 -10.83
C SER A 183 -11.61 -10.57 -9.80
N VAL A 184 -12.01 -10.25 -8.58
CA VAL A 184 -12.25 -11.20 -7.50
C VAL A 184 -13.39 -12.16 -7.84
N ALA A 185 -14.49 -11.64 -8.41
CA ALA A 185 -15.60 -12.47 -8.87
C ALA A 185 -15.15 -13.50 -9.93
N ILE A 186 -14.36 -13.08 -10.93
CA ILE A 186 -13.80 -13.98 -11.95
C ILE A 186 -12.90 -15.04 -11.31
N LYS A 187 -12.00 -14.61 -10.41
CA LYS A 187 -11.04 -15.49 -9.73
C LYS A 187 -11.73 -16.64 -8.99
N TYR A 188 -12.82 -16.36 -8.28
CA TYR A 188 -13.51 -17.35 -7.43
C TYR A 188 -14.79 -17.93 -8.04
N ALA A 189 -15.18 -17.52 -9.26
CA ALA A 189 -16.33 -18.06 -9.98
C ALA A 189 -16.34 -19.60 -10.14
N PRO A 190 -15.20 -20.29 -10.37
CA PRO A 190 -15.19 -21.76 -10.46
C PRO A 190 -15.67 -22.45 -9.17
N ARG A 191 -15.53 -21.80 -8.01
CA ARG A 191 -15.86 -22.36 -6.70
C ARG A 191 -17.19 -21.87 -6.17
N PHE A 192 -17.49 -20.58 -6.32
CA PHE A 192 -18.69 -19.94 -5.79
C PHE A 192 -19.51 -19.27 -6.91
N PRO A 193 -19.98 -20.01 -7.92
CA PRO A 193 -20.49 -19.43 -9.16
C PRO A 193 -21.72 -18.52 -8.94
N LYS A 194 -22.62 -18.89 -8.02
CA LYS A 194 -23.83 -18.09 -7.72
C LYS A 194 -23.46 -16.73 -7.12
N HIS A 195 -22.66 -16.73 -6.06
CA HIS A 195 -22.24 -15.52 -5.37
C HIS A 195 -21.38 -14.63 -6.26
N CYS A 196 -20.39 -15.21 -6.95
CA CYS A 196 -19.51 -14.46 -7.85
C CYS A 196 -20.27 -13.86 -9.05
N SER A 197 -21.31 -14.52 -9.56
CA SER A 197 -22.14 -13.95 -10.63
C SER A 197 -22.85 -12.67 -10.18
N ILE A 198 -23.33 -12.62 -8.93
CA ILE A 198 -23.95 -11.43 -8.35
C ILE A 198 -22.93 -10.29 -8.26
N LEU A 199 -21.76 -10.56 -7.67
CA LEU A 199 -20.69 -9.56 -7.55
C LEU A 199 -20.26 -9.02 -8.91
N TYR A 200 -20.04 -9.92 -9.88
CA TYR A 200 -19.68 -9.56 -11.24
C TYR A 200 -20.73 -8.67 -11.91
N LEU A 201 -22.01 -9.06 -11.84
CA LEU A 201 -23.10 -8.30 -12.46
C LEU A 201 -23.22 -6.91 -11.84
N ILE A 202 -23.19 -6.79 -10.51
CA ILE A 202 -23.28 -5.51 -9.81
C ILE A 202 -22.10 -4.61 -10.18
N SER A 203 -20.87 -5.13 -10.14
CA SER A 203 -19.68 -4.37 -10.51
C SER A 203 -19.69 -3.95 -11.99
N ALA A 204 -20.12 -4.84 -12.90
CA ALA A 204 -20.29 -4.52 -14.31
C ALA A 204 -21.37 -3.45 -14.53
N MET A 205 -22.49 -3.53 -13.81
CA MET A 205 -23.55 -2.52 -13.87
C MET A 205 -23.04 -1.16 -13.45
N TYR A 206 -22.27 -1.04 -12.35
CA TYR A 206 -21.67 0.23 -11.93
C TYR A 206 -20.74 0.80 -13.02
N ILE A 207 -19.84 -0.02 -13.56
CA ILE A 207 -18.92 0.40 -14.63
C ILE A 207 -19.66 0.84 -15.89
N ILE A 208 -20.77 0.17 -16.24
CA ILE A 208 -21.59 0.52 -17.41
C ILE A 208 -22.46 1.75 -17.12
N SER A 209 -23.04 1.88 -15.92
CA SER A 209 -23.91 3.01 -15.56
C SER A 209 -23.11 4.31 -15.46
N ASP A 210 -21.84 4.24 -15.07
CA ASP A 210 -20.93 5.38 -15.07
C ASP A 210 -20.66 5.90 -16.50
N LYS A 211 -20.96 5.11 -17.54
CA LYS A 211 -20.90 5.55 -18.94
C LYS A 211 -22.02 6.54 -19.34
N ALA A 212 -23.04 6.77 -18.50
CA ALA A 212 -23.95 7.91 -18.72
C ALA A 212 -23.23 9.25 -18.50
N VAL A 213 -22.10 9.25 -17.79
CA VAL A 213 -21.20 10.40 -17.58
C VAL A 213 -20.16 10.53 -18.71
N TRP A 214 -20.06 9.58 -19.66
CA TRP A 214 -19.16 9.73 -20.83
C TRP A 214 -19.54 10.91 -21.75
N ASN A 215 -20.76 11.44 -21.63
CA ASN A 215 -21.19 12.64 -22.37
C ASN A 215 -20.89 13.95 -21.63
N GLN A 216 -20.28 13.90 -20.45
CA GLN A 216 -19.72 15.07 -19.78
C GLN A 216 -18.23 14.87 -19.53
N GLU A 217 -17.45 15.86 -19.96
CA GLU A 217 -16.01 15.97 -19.78
C GLU A 217 -15.57 15.64 -18.35
N SER A 218 -15.20 14.40 -18.04
CA SER A 218 -14.50 14.10 -16.79
C SER A 218 -13.69 12.81 -16.82
N SER A 219 -12.39 13.02 -16.57
CA SER A 219 -11.44 12.16 -15.86
C SER A 219 -11.22 10.71 -16.34
N ALA A 220 -10.13 10.51 -17.09
CA ALA A 220 -9.47 9.23 -17.25
C ALA A 220 -9.06 8.62 -15.90
N VAL A 221 -9.60 7.44 -15.55
CA VAL A 221 -9.17 6.67 -14.36
C VAL A 221 -8.32 5.46 -14.77
N HIS A 222 -7.36 5.68 -15.66
CA HIS A 222 -6.12 4.91 -15.63
C HIS A 222 -4.97 5.92 -15.69
N ARG A 223 -4.52 6.30 -14.49
CA ARG A 223 -3.35 7.15 -14.26
C ARG A 223 -2.12 6.35 -14.64
N SER A 224 -1.72 6.44 -15.90
CA SER A 224 -0.53 5.77 -16.41
C SER A 224 0.72 6.52 -15.94
N ILE A 225 1.43 5.94 -14.98
CA ILE A 225 2.85 6.20 -14.77
C ILE A 225 3.60 5.15 -15.58
N SER A 226 4.58 5.57 -16.37
CA SER A 226 5.48 4.66 -17.07
C SER A 226 6.93 5.04 -16.77
N CYS A 227 7.75 4.03 -16.49
CA CYS A 227 9.14 4.20 -16.10
C CYS A 227 10.04 3.55 -17.14
N GLY A 228 10.94 4.36 -17.68
CA GLY A 228 12.01 3.96 -18.57
C GLY A 228 13.34 3.87 -17.83
N ILE A 229 14.41 3.58 -18.56
CA ILE A 229 15.76 3.41 -17.99
C ILE A 229 16.30 4.74 -17.45
N ASN A 230 16.08 5.83 -18.18
CA ASN A 230 16.66 7.12 -17.85
C ASN A 230 15.66 8.13 -17.27
N GLY A 231 14.36 7.86 -17.39
CA GLY A 231 13.33 8.75 -16.88
C GLY A 231 11.96 8.11 -16.83
N SER A 232 11.01 8.85 -16.28
CA SER A 232 9.63 8.44 -16.07
C SER A 232 8.68 9.52 -16.56
N VAL A 233 7.47 9.09 -16.86
CA VAL A 233 6.39 9.94 -17.38
C VAL A 233 5.09 9.59 -16.67
N ALA A 234 4.25 10.60 -16.42
CA ALA A 234 2.93 10.42 -15.88
C ALA A 234 1.91 11.37 -16.51
N ILE A 235 0.64 10.98 -16.46
CA ILE A 235 -0.48 11.87 -16.73
C ILE A 235 -1.05 12.34 -15.37
N THR A 236 -1.11 13.65 -15.17
CA THR A 236 -1.65 14.27 -13.95
C THR A 236 -3.18 14.27 -13.93
N SER A 237 -3.78 14.59 -12.78
CA SER A 237 -5.24 14.67 -12.61
C SER A 237 -5.92 15.70 -13.54
N ASN A 238 -5.21 16.77 -13.89
CA ASN A 238 -5.68 17.78 -14.84
C ASN A 238 -5.40 17.41 -16.31
N GLY A 239 -4.93 16.18 -16.60
CA GLY A 239 -4.70 15.69 -17.97
C GLY A 239 -3.44 16.23 -18.63
N GLN A 240 -2.49 16.78 -17.86
CA GLN A 240 -1.20 17.22 -18.37
C GLN A 240 -0.21 16.06 -18.36
N LEU A 241 0.66 16.01 -19.37
CA LEU A 241 1.81 15.11 -19.34
C LEU A 241 2.93 15.72 -18.50
N VAL A 242 3.47 14.97 -17.54
CA VAL A 242 4.66 15.36 -16.78
C VAL A 242 5.77 14.32 -16.94
N THR A 243 7.01 14.79 -17.02
CA THR A 243 8.20 13.94 -17.16
C THR A 243 9.24 14.29 -16.11
N TRP A 244 10.02 13.31 -15.67
CA TRP A 244 11.19 13.53 -14.83
C TRP A 244 12.27 12.50 -15.16
N GLY A 245 13.54 12.86 -14.97
CA GLY A 245 14.67 12.05 -15.40
C GLY A 245 15.29 12.55 -16.71
N ASP A 246 16.38 11.90 -17.12
CA ASP A 246 17.24 12.37 -18.19
C ASP A 246 16.89 11.72 -19.53
N PHE A 247 16.09 12.41 -20.33
CA PHE A 247 15.78 11.98 -21.71
C PHE A 247 16.76 12.57 -22.74
N THR A 248 17.87 13.19 -22.31
CA THR A 248 18.87 13.70 -23.25
C THR A 248 19.66 12.51 -23.82
N ASN A 249 19.68 12.41 -25.16
CA ASN A 249 20.33 11.36 -25.93
C ASN A 249 21.65 10.89 -25.29
N GLN A 250 21.78 9.59 -25.00
CA GLN A 250 23.03 8.99 -24.53
C GLN A 250 24.15 8.95 -25.60
N GLN A 251 24.10 9.80 -26.63
CA GLN A 251 25.19 9.96 -27.60
C GLN A 251 26.51 10.47 -26.99
N HIS A 252 26.56 10.72 -25.68
CA HIS A 252 27.78 11.07 -24.95
C HIS A 252 28.21 10.06 -23.87
N ARG A 253 27.63 8.86 -23.80
CA ARG A 253 28.30 7.77 -23.08
C ARG A 253 29.19 7.01 -24.07
N PRO A 254 30.52 7.04 -23.93
CA PRO A 254 31.35 6.06 -24.60
C PRO A 254 30.86 4.69 -24.11
N LEU A 255 30.38 3.89 -25.05
CA LEU A 255 30.11 2.48 -24.88
C LEU A 255 31.28 1.88 -24.09
N GLU A 256 31.03 1.35 -22.89
CA GLU A 256 32.04 0.61 -22.14
C GLU A 256 32.42 -0.60 -22.98
N SER A 257 33.50 -0.46 -23.76
CA SER A 257 34.15 -1.55 -24.43
C SER A 257 34.82 -2.39 -23.37
N THR A 258 34.31 -3.60 -23.21
CA THR A 258 34.93 -4.70 -22.50
C THR A 258 36.31 -4.94 -23.11
N GLU A 259 37.40 -4.49 -22.48
CA GLU A 259 38.73 -4.99 -22.81
C GLU A 259 39.55 -5.34 -21.57
N VAL A 260 40.01 -6.58 -21.64
CA VAL A 260 40.84 -7.33 -20.71
C VAL A 260 42.27 -6.76 -20.74
N ASN A 261 42.85 -6.53 -19.55
CA ASN A 261 44.28 -6.46 -19.20
C ASN A 261 45.24 -5.66 -20.12
N LYS A 262 45.91 -4.63 -19.55
CA LYS A 262 47.37 -4.62 -19.30
C LYS A 262 47.86 -3.37 -18.55
N THR A 263 48.79 -3.63 -17.64
CA THR A 263 49.63 -2.75 -16.83
C THR A 263 50.36 -1.65 -17.60
N SER A 264 50.49 -0.43 -17.02
CA SER A 264 51.69 0.45 -16.96
C SER A 264 51.38 1.80 -16.30
N ARG A 265 52.41 2.59 -15.97
CA ARG A 265 52.55 3.41 -14.75
C ARG A 265 52.86 4.90 -15.07
N LYS A 266 52.16 5.85 -14.43
CA LYS A 266 52.46 7.31 -14.16
C LYS A 266 52.56 8.26 -15.38
N THR A 267 52.15 9.54 -15.40
CA THR A 267 52.22 10.70 -14.44
C THR A 267 51.16 11.79 -14.79
N PRO A 268 50.96 12.84 -13.96
CA PRO A 268 49.71 13.62 -13.86
C PRO A 268 49.69 14.95 -14.63
N VAL A 269 48.51 15.33 -15.15
CA VAL A 269 48.19 16.71 -15.56
C VAL A 269 46.75 17.02 -15.11
N GLU A 270 46.66 17.85 -14.07
CA GLU A 270 45.53 18.72 -13.70
C GLU A 270 45.20 19.67 -14.86
N VAL A 271 44.00 20.17 -15.17
CA VAL A 271 42.65 20.18 -14.58
C VAL A 271 41.72 20.57 -15.73
N ALA A 272 40.64 19.84 -15.90
CA ALA A 272 39.33 20.40 -16.22
C ALA A 272 38.32 19.40 -15.66
N SER A 273 38.13 19.49 -14.34
CA SER A 273 37.09 18.75 -13.64
C SER A 273 35.75 19.10 -14.27
N SER A 274 35.24 18.20 -15.11
CA SER A 274 33.83 18.14 -15.44
C SER A 274 33.04 18.28 -14.14
N PRO A 275 32.05 19.19 -14.06
CA PRO A 275 31.28 19.33 -12.85
C PRO A 275 30.66 17.96 -12.58
N LYS A 276 30.97 17.38 -11.41
CA LYS A 276 30.23 16.26 -10.86
C LYS A 276 28.77 16.67 -10.94
N LYS A 277 28.02 16.12 -11.90
CA LYS A 277 26.57 16.31 -11.95
C LYS A 277 26.09 15.80 -10.62
N SER A 278 25.74 16.70 -9.72
CA SER A 278 24.94 16.35 -8.58
C SER A 278 23.74 15.59 -9.14
N HIS A 279 23.35 14.50 -8.49
CA HIS A 279 22.01 13.97 -8.69
C HIS A 279 21.03 15.04 -8.15
N ALA A 280 20.90 16.13 -8.89
CA ALA A 280 19.87 17.12 -8.68
C ALA A 280 18.56 16.37 -8.91
N GLN A 281 17.77 16.27 -7.86
CA GLN A 281 16.42 15.73 -7.92
C GLN A 281 15.67 16.54 -8.98
N GLN A 282 15.49 15.97 -10.17
CA GLN A 282 14.73 16.63 -11.23
C GLN A 282 13.26 16.56 -10.84
N LEU A 283 12.68 17.73 -10.61
CA LEU A 283 11.25 17.84 -10.36
C LEU A 283 10.47 17.41 -11.62
N PRO A 284 9.21 16.99 -11.49
CA PRO A 284 8.35 16.75 -12.64
C PRO A 284 8.17 18.03 -13.47
N HIS A 285 8.47 17.96 -14.77
CA HIS A 285 8.30 19.05 -15.72
C HIS A 285 7.13 18.76 -16.67
N PRO A 286 6.19 19.70 -16.85
CA PRO A 286 5.08 19.53 -17.78
C PRO A 286 5.56 19.59 -19.24
N VAL A 287 5.00 18.72 -20.07
CA VAL A 287 5.28 18.63 -21.51
C VAL A 287 4.00 18.94 -22.28
N HIS A 288 4.10 19.83 -23.27
CA HIS A 288 2.98 20.17 -24.14
C HIS A 288 2.82 19.12 -25.24
N ILE A 289 1.59 18.67 -25.47
CA ILE A 289 1.22 17.71 -26.51
C ILE A 289 -0.09 18.17 -27.15
N GLU A 290 -0.21 17.98 -28.46
CA GLU A 290 -1.46 18.19 -29.19
C GLU A 290 -2.49 17.10 -28.88
N GLY A 291 -3.69 17.51 -28.46
CA GLY A 291 -4.75 16.62 -28.00
C GLY A 291 -4.59 16.20 -26.54
N ARG A 292 -5.55 15.42 -26.04
CA ARG A 292 -5.57 15.01 -24.62
C ARG A 292 -4.86 13.67 -24.43
N PRO A 293 -3.78 13.57 -23.62
CA PRO A 293 -3.09 12.31 -23.39
C PRO A 293 -3.98 11.32 -22.61
N ARG A 294 -4.01 10.06 -23.05
CA ARG A 294 -4.79 8.97 -22.45
C ARG A 294 -3.93 7.82 -21.95
N PHE A 295 -2.85 7.50 -22.66
CA PHE A 295 -1.90 6.46 -22.28
C PHE A 295 -0.48 6.93 -22.52
N VAL A 296 0.44 6.51 -21.65
CA VAL A 296 1.88 6.76 -21.80
C VAL A 296 2.67 5.48 -21.64
N CYS A 297 3.74 5.34 -22.43
CA CYS A 297 4.75 4.30 -22.29
C CYS A 297 6.14 4.94 -22.37
N CYS A 298 7.05 4.51 -21.51
CA CYS A 298 8.41 5.02 -21.42
C CYS A 298 9.41 3.90 -21.74
N GLY A 299 10.21 4.11 -22.78
CA GLY A 299 11.35 3.26 -23.13
C GLY A 299 12.65 3.77 -22.53
N ALA A 300 13.79 3.28 -23.03
CA ALA A 300 15.10 3.74 -22.57
C ALA A 300 15.34 5.24 -22.84
N GLU A 301 14.93 5.70 -24.02
CA GLU A 301 15.17 7.08 -24.52
C GLU A 301 13.94 7.70 -25.18
N HIS A 302 12.80 7.00 -25.17
CA HIS A 302 11.61 7.40 -25.94
C HIS A 302 10.37 7.39 -25.07
N ILE A 303 9.46 8.34 -25.32
CA ILE A 303 8.13 8.38 -24.70
C ILE A 303 7.10 8.22 -25.81
N LEU A 304 6.22 7.23 -25.67
CA LEU A 304 5.06 7.04 -26.53
C LEU A 304 3.82 7.54 -25.79
N VAL A 305 3.04 8.40 -26.44
CA VAL A 305 1.81 8.96 -25.89
C VAL A 305 0.67 8.74 -26.88
N LEU A 306 -0.42 8.15 -26.40
CA LEU A 306 -1.67 8.06 -27.17
C LEU A 306 -2.58 9.21 -26.75
N THR A 307 -2.93 10.07 -27.70
CA THR A 307 -3.83 11.20 -27.50
C THR A 307 -5.19 10.95 -28.15
N THR A 308 -6.23 11.56 -27.60
CA THR A 308 -7.50 11.74 -28.28
C THR A 308 -7.56 13.16 -28.83
N ALA A 309 -7.98 13.29 -30.08
CA ALA A 309 -8.33 14.56 -30.71
C ALA A 309 -9.51 15.23 -30.00
#